data_AF-A0AAV7P3F4-F1
#
_entry.id   AF-A0AAV7P3F4-F1
#
_cell.length_a   1.000
_cell.length_b   1.000
_cell.length_c   1.000
_cell.angle_alpha   90.00
_cell.angle_beta   90.00
_cell.angle_gamma   90.00
#
_symmetry.space_group_name_H-M   'P 1'
#
loop_
_entity.id
_entity.type
_entity.pdbx_description
1 polymer ?
#
loop_
_entity_poly.entity_id
_entity_poly.type
_entity_poly.pdbx_seq_one_letter_code
_entity_poly.pdbx_strand_id
1 'polypeptide(L)'
;MWHFRRPFWRLGAVGLGEFKNLPSMDNVGNVDVYQLAKKKLHERYGRKINVVLERYNFYSRTQHDDETIDQFVAALRGLAITCNFEQISYDQVLRDQILMKTKSRKIQEKLWSCGSELTLKGAIDVARTMEVSEKCIRTVRKNTSDLDSETIAVSAVTKESKVMEKK
;
A
#
# COMPACT_ATOMS: atom_id res chain seq x y z
N MET A 1 11.61 -51.18 -18.51
CA MET A 1 12.63 -51.06 -17.44
C MET A 1 12.92 -49.57 -17.27
N TRP A 2 12.26 -48.91 -16.32
CA TRP A 2 12.41 -47.47 -16.13
C TRP A 2 13.70 -47.20 -15.35
N HIS A 3 14.73 -46.69 -16.02
CA HIS A 3 15.97 -46.27 -15.37
C HIS A 3 15.78 -44.92 -14.71
N PHE A 4 15.45 -44.94 -13.42
CA PHE A 4 15.50 -43.77 -12.54
C PHE A 4 16.97 -43.43 -12.23
N ARG A 5 17.73 -42.92 -13.22
CA ARG A 5 19.09 -42.41 -12.99
C ARG A 5 19.07 -40.92 -12.67
N ARG A 6 19.49 -40.64 -11.42
CA ARG A 6 19.88 -39.37 -10.77
C ARG A 6 18.84 -38.81 -9.78
N PRO A 7 18.83 -39.28 -8.53
CA PRO A 7 18.48 -38.38 -7.44
C PRO A 7 19.66 -37.40 -7.24
N PHE A 8 19.39 -36.31 -6.51
CA PHE A 8 20.40 -35.47 -5.87
C PHE A 8 20.95 -34.28 -6.69
N TRP A 9 20.12 -33.22 -6.68
CA TRP A 9 20.44 -31.79 -6.69
C TRP A 9 20.61 -31.07 -8.02
N ARG A 10 19.61 -30.23 -8.31
CA ARG A 10 19.61 -29.13 -9.28
C ARG A 10 20.32 -27.88 -8.73
N LEU A 11 21.21 -28.04 -7.76
CA LEU A 11 22.06 -26.98 -7.21
C LEU A 11 23.39 -27.06 -7.95
N GLY A 12 23.79 -26.00 -8.65
CA GLY A 12 25.10 -25.95 -9.33
C GLY A 12 26.27 -26.15 -8.36
N ALA A 13 27.50 -26.24 -8.88
CA ALA A 13 28.70 -26.52 -8.07
C ALA A 13 28.83 -25.62 -6.82
N VAL A 14 28.45 -24.35 -6.94
CA VAL A 14 28.39 -23.38 -5.83
C VAL A 14 27.37 -23.81 -4.79
N GLY A 15 26.13 -24.12 -5.19
CA GLY A 15 25.08 -24.55 -4.27
C GLY A 15 25.38 -25.89 -3.59
N LEU A 16 26.08 -26.80 -4.27
CA LEU A 16 26.52 -28.07 -3.70
C LEU A 16 27.61 -27.88 -2.65
N GLY A 17 28.54 -26.94 -2.88
CA GLY A 17 29.56 -26.57 -1.90
C GLY A 17 28.95 -26.01 -0.62
N GLU A 18 27.91 -25.20 -0.76
CA GLU A 18 27.26 -24.58 0.40
C GLU A 18 26.34 -25.53 1.16
N PHE A 19 25.69 -26.46 0.47
CA PHE A 19 24.93 -27.53 1.11
C PHE A 19 25.81 -28.40 2.03
N LYS A 20 27.05 -28.69 1.63
CA LYS A 20 28.02 -29.45 2.44
C LYS A 20 28.46 -28.71 3.72
N ASN A 21 28.34 -27.38 3.73
CA ASN A 21 28.67 -26.53 4.88
C ASN A 21 27.49 -26.36 5.86
N LEU A 22 26.32 -26.91 5.55
CA LEU A 22 25.16 -26.91 6.44
C LEU A 22 25.33 -27.95 7.55
N PRO A 23 24.62 -27.80 8.69
CA PRO A 23 24.66 -28.78 9.77
C PRO A 23 24.22 -30.16 9.24
N SER A 24 25.02 -31.21 9.49
CA SER A 24 24.63 -32.59 9.16
C SER A 24 23.41 -33.00 9.97
N MET A 25 22.50 -33.78 9.35
CA MET A 25 21.33 -34.36 10.02
C MET A 25 21.71 -35.41 11.07
N ASP A 26 22.97 -35.86 11.08
CA ASP A 26 23.41 -37.01 11.88
C ASP A 26 23.80 -36.64 13.32
N ASN A 27 23.86 -35.35 13.66
CA ASN A 27 24.45 -34.89 14.94
C ASN A 27 23.68 -33.75 15.62
N VAL A 28 22.36 -33.76 15.51
CA VAL A 28 21.53 -32.73 16.13
C VAL A 28 20.47 -33.37 17.01
N GLY A 29 20.82 -33.61 18.28
CA GLY A 29 19.84 -33.98 19.29
C GLY A 29 18.76 -32.89 19.40
N ASN A 30 17.48 -33.28 19.27
CA ASN A 30 16.26 -32.48 19.48
C ASN A 30 16.26 -30.98 19.06
N VAL A 31 17.13 -30.54 18.16
CA VAL A 31 17.10 -29.19 17.58
C VAL A 31 16.63 -29.34 16.14
N ASP A 32 15.65 -28.51 15.76
CA ASP A 32 15.10 -28.51 14.41
C ASP A 32 16.18 -28.10 13.40
N VAL A 33 16.77 -29.11 12.74
CA VAL A 33 17.84 -28.98 11.74
C VAL A 33 17.42 -28.03 10.62
N TYR A 34 16.12 -28.00 10.28
CA TYR A 34 15.59 -27.09 9.29
C TYR A 34 15.70 -25.62 9.74
N GLN A 35 15.37 -25.29 10.99
CA GLN A 35 15.52 -23.92 11.50
C GLN A 35 16.98 -23.50 11.56
N LEU A 36 17.87 -24.40 11.98
CA LEU A 36 19.30 -24.11 12.04
C LEU A 36 19.90 -23.86 10.65
N ALA A 37 19.55 -24.68 9.66
CA ALA A 37 19.96 -24.50 8.28
C ALA A 37 19.41 -23.19 7.70
N LYS A 38 18.11 -22.91 7.93
CA LYS A 38 17.47 -21.66 7.50
C LYS A 38 18.15 -20.43 8.10
N LYS A 39 18.49 -20.45 9.40
CA LYS A 39 19.21 -19.37 10.07
C LYS A 39 20.59 -19.14 9.47
N LYS A 40 21.41 -20.19 9.31
CA LYS A 40 22.76 -20.08 8.71
C LYS A 40 22.73 -19.56 7.28
N LEU A 41 21.77 -20.03 6.47
CA LEU A 41 21.58 -19.53 5.11
C LEU A 41 21.17 -18.06 5.11
N HIS A 42 20.28 -17.66 6.01
CA HIS A 42 19.86 -16.27 6.13
C HIS A 42 20.99 -15.35 6.63
N GLU A 43 21.83 -15.79 7.56
CA GLU A 43 23.00 -15.03 8.01
C GLU A 43 24.04 -14.82 6.89
N ARG A 44 24.20 -15.80 6.00
CA ARG A 44 25.18 -15.74 4.90
C ARG A 44 24.68 -15.05 3.64
N TYR A 45 23.44 -15.30 3.25
CA TYR A 45 22.87 -14.82 1.97
C TYR A 45 21.71 -13.86 2.15
N GLY A 46 21.24 -13.64 3.38
CA GLY A 46 20.28 -12.59 3.67
C GLY A 46 20.85 -11.24 3.28
N ARG A 47 20.05 -10.43 2.59
CA ARG A 47 20.45 -9.06 2.30
C ARG A 47 20.64 -8.35 3.64
N LYS A 48 21.80 -7.70 3.82
CA LYS A 48 22.00 -6.80 4.94
C LYS A 48 21.12 -5.58 4.71
N ILE A 49 20.05 -5.47 5.50
CA ILE A 49 19.12 -4.35 5.43
C ILE A 49 19.69 -3.20 6.27
N ASN A 50 19.88 -2.03 5.66
CA ASN A 50 20.20 -0.83 6.41
C ASN A 50 18.91 -0.24 6.98
N VAL A 51 18.57 -0.65 8.20
CA VAL A 51 17.34 -0.25 8.90
C VAL A 51 17.17 1.28 8.95
N VAL A 52 18.26 2.03 9.08
CA VAL A 52 18.21 3.50 9.10
C VAL A 52 17.72 4.06 7.76
N LEU A 53 18.22 3.52 6.66
CA LEU A 53 17.80 3.92 5.32
C LEU A 53 16.35 3.50 5.04
N GLU A 54 15.94 2.30 5.46
CA GLU A 54 14.57 1.83 5.30
C GLU A 54 13.57 2.73 6.05
N ARG A 55 13.89 3.08 7.30
CA ARG A 55 13.08 4.01 8.09
C ARG A 55 13.03 5.39 7.44
N TYR A 56 14.15 5.89 6.91
CA TYR A 56 14.16 7.14 6.15
C TYR A 56 13.23 7.07 4.93
N ASN A 57 13.27 5.99 4.16
CA ASN A 57 12.40 5.78 3.00
C ASN A 57 10.92 5.75 3.42
N PHE A 58 10.61 5.04 4.51
CA PHE A 58 9.28 4.99 5.09
C PHE A 58 8.76 6.40 5.47
N TYR A 59 9.53 7.15 6.27
CA TYR A 59 9.11 8.47 6.75
C TYR A 59 9.07 9.54 5.66
N SER A 60 9.90 9.39 4.62
CA SER A 60 9.91 10.28 3.46
C SER A 60 8.75 10.03 2.51
N ARG A 61 8.10 8.87 2.58
CA ARG A 61 7.02 8.50 1.67
C ARG A 61 5.77 9.37 1.89
N THR A 62 5.39 10.12 0.86
CA THR A 62 4.16 10.94 0.76
C THR A 62 3.22 10.39 -0.29
N GLN A 63 1.90 10.45 -0.09
CA GLN A 63 0.92 10.02 -1.10
C GLN A 63 1.17 10.73 -2.44
N HIS A 64 1.25 9.97 -3.54
CA HIS A 64 1.44 10.55 -4.87
C HIS A 64 0.13 11.15 -5.43
N ASP A 65 0.23 11.98 -6.47
CA ASP A 65 -0.90 12.75 -6.96
C ASP A 65 -2.08 11.91 -7.47
N ASP A 66 -1.75 10.78 -8.10
CA ASP A 66 -2.70 9.84 -8.72
C ASP A 66 -2.85 8.54 -7.92
N GLU A 67 -2.34 8.52 -6.69
CA GLU A 67 -2.38 7.35 -5.82
C GLU A 67 -3.60 7.38 -4.92
N THR A 68 -4.35 6.29 -4.87
CA THR A 68 -5.49 6.15 -3.94
C THR A 68 -5.00 5.92 -2.51
N ILE A 69 -5.85 6.20 -1.52
CA ILE A 69 -5.55 5.90 -0.11
C ILE A 69 -5.17 4.42 0.09
N ASP A 70 -5.88 3.49 -0.56
CA ASP A 70 -5.60 2.06 -0.41
C ASP A 70 -4.23 1.67 -0.99
N GLN A 71 -3.85 2.26 -2.14
CA GLN A 71 -2.52 2.06 -2.73
C GLN A 71 -1.42 2.63 -1.83
N PHE A 72 -1.64 3.82 -1.29
CA PHE A 72 -0.71 4.47 -0.38
C PHE A 72 -0.48 3.64 0.88
N VAL A 73 -1.56 3.15 1.51
CA VAL A 73 -1.48 2.29 2.68
C VAL A 73 -0.76 0.98 2.36
N ALA A 74 -1.00 0.38 1.20
CA ALA A 74 -0.30 -0.83 0.78
C ALA A 74 1.21 -0.58 0.59
N ALA A 75 1.59 0.55 -0.01
CA ALA A 75 2.99 0.94 -0.17
C ALA A 75 3.69 1.17 1.19
N LEU A 76 3.02 1.88 2.12
CA LEU A 76 3.54 2.08 3.48
C LEU A 76 3.74 0.75 4.22
N ARG A 77 2.78 -0.18 4.09
CA ARG A 77 2.92 -1.53 4.66
C ARG A 77 4.12 -2.27 4.09
N GLY A 78 4.35 -2.17 2.77
CA GLY A 78 5.51 -2.78 2.14
C GLY A 78 6.84 -2.24 2.69
N LEU A 79 6.95 -0.93 2.85
CA LEU A 79 8.15 -0.27 3.39
C LEU A 79 8.37 -0.57 4.88
N ALA A 80 7.31 -0.69 5.65
CA ALA A 80 7.42 -0.89 7.09
C ALA A 80 7.94 -2.29 7.48
N ILE A 81 7.85 -3.29 6.59
CA ILE A 81 8.35 -4.67 6.82
C ILE A 81 9.85 -4.69 7.14
N THR A 82 10.65 -3.86 6.46
CA THR A 82 12.11 -3.82 6.58
C THR A 82 12.61 -2.82 7.62
N CYS A 83 11.72 -2.00 8.18
CA CYS A 83 12.04 -0.90 9.10
C CYS A 83 12.32 -1.34 10.55
N ASN A 84 12.04 -2.60 10.88
CA ASN A 84 12.27 -3.20 12.20
C ASN A 84 11.81 -2.32 13.38
N PHE A 85 10.50 -2.02 13.46
CA PHE A 85 9.90 -1.20 14.53
C PHE A 85 9.68 -2.02 15.82
N GLU A 86 10.73 -2.55 16.43
CA GLU A 86 10.62 -3.50 17.57
C GLU A 86 9.91 -2.92 18.80
N GLN A 87 10.03 -1.62 19.04
CA GLN A 87 9.54 -0.95 20.27
C GLN A 87 8.23 -0.18 20.08
N ILE A 88 7.77 -0.02 18.84
CA ILE A 88 6.60 0.81 18.52
C ILE A 88 5.58 -0.07 17.80
N SER A 89 4.30 0.10 18.13
CA SER A 89 3.25 -0.62 17.40
C SER A 89 3.29 -0.25 15.92
N TYR A 90 3.41 -1.26 15.08
CA TYR A 90 3.37 -1.15 13.63
C TYR A 90 2.14 -0.35 13.15
N ASP A 91 0.99 -0.57 13.79
CA ASP A 91 -0.26 0.12 13.47
C ASP A 91 -0.23 1.60 13.84
N GLN A 92 0.44 1.96 14.94
CA GLN A 92 0.61 3.37 15.34
C GLN A 92 1.49 4.11 14.34
N VAL A 93 2.61 3.51 13.93
CA VAL A 93 3.53 4.13 12.96
C VAL A 93 2.84 4.35 11.61
N LEU A 94 2.07 3.36 11.13
CA LEU A 94 1.30 3.50 9.90
C LEU A 94 0.21 4.56 10.01
N ARG A 95 -0.54 4.56 11.12
CA ARG A 95 -1.59 5.54 11.37
C ARG A 95 -1.03 6.96 11.33
N ASP A 96 0.06 7.20 12.06
CA ASP A 96 0.68 8.52 12.16
C ASP A 96 1.22 8.97 10.79
N GLN A 97 1.78 8.04 10.02
CA GLN A 97 2.23 8.33 8.65
C GLN A 97 1.06 8.65 7.72
N ILE A 98 -0.07 7.94 7.79
CA ILE A 98 -1.28 8.27 7.02
C ILE A 98 -1.76 9.68 7.38
N LEU A 99 -1.85 9.97 8.67
CA LEU A 99 -2.29 11.26 9.18
C LEU A 99 -1.39 12.42 8.72
N MET A 100 -0.07 12.22 8.68
CA MET A 100 0.89 13.27 8.28
C MET A 100 1.09 13.40 6.77
N LYS A 101 0.96 12.31 6.00
CA LYS A 101 1.47 12.23 4.63
C LYS A 101 0.40 11.97 3.56
N THR A 102 -0.87 11.95 3.96
CA THR A 102 -2.01 12.01 3.03
C THR A 102 -2.02 13.33 2.26
N LYS A 103 -2.34 13.27 0.97
CA LYS A 103 -2.37 14.45 0.08
C LYS A 103 -3.51 15.42 0.39
N SER A 104 -4.72 14.91 0.64
CA SER A 104 -5.88 15.76 0.89
C SER A 104 -5.82 16.35 2.30
N ARG A 105 -5.64 17.68 2.36
CA ARG A 105 -5.62 18.43 3.62
C ARG A 105 -6.93 18.30 4.39
N LYS A 106 -8.07 18.15 3.70
CA LYS A 106 -9.37 17.90 4.35
C LYS A 106 -9.38 16.57 5.09
N ILE A 107 -8.78 15.54 4.50
CA ILE A 107 -8.63 14.24 5.14
C ILE A 107 -7.73 14.36 6.37
N GLN A 108 -6.59 15.06 6.25
CA GLN A 108 -5.69 15.29 7.39
C GLN A 108 -6.40 16.01 8.54
N GLU A 109 -7.12 17.10 8.26
CA GLU A 109 -7.88 17.86 9.25
C GLU A 109 -8.94 17.01 9.94
N LYS A 110 -9.64 16.15 9.18
CA LYS A 110 -10.62 15.23 9.73
C LYS A 110 -9.97 14.19 10.63
N LEU A 111 -8.83 13.62 10.23
CA LEU A 111 -8.08 12.65 11.02
C LEU A 111 -7.53 13.26 12.32
N TRP A 112 -6.99 14.49 12.28
CA TRP A 112 -6.56 15.21 13.48
C TRP A 112 -7.71 15.45 14.47
N SER A 113 -8.92 15.67 13.95
CA SER A 113 -10.11 15.90 14.76
C SER A 113 -10.64 14.63 15.46
N CYS A 114 -10.19 13.43 15.06
CA CYS A 114 -10.65 12.17 15.65
C CYS A 114 -10.01 11.87 17.03
N GLY A 115 -9.00 12.62 17.46
CA GLY A 115 -8.41 12.51 18.80
C GLY A 115 -7.50 11.29 19.03
N SER A 116 -7.19 11.00 20.30
CA SER A 116 -6.19 10.01 20.74
C SER A 116 -6.56 8.55 20.44
N GLU A 117 -7.86 8.26 20.37
CA GLU A 117 -8.41 6.90 20.19
C GLU A 117 -8.42 6.43 18.73
N LEU A 118 -7.85 7.22 17.80
CA LEU A 118 -7.80 6.87 16.40
C LEU A 118 -6.97 5.60 16.20
N THR A 119 -7.60 4.55 15.68
CA THR A 119 -6.91 3.31 15.28
C THR A 119 -6.48 3.37 13.82
N LEU A 120 -5.52 2.52 13.42
CA LEU A 120 -5.13 2.41 12.01
C LEU A 120 -6.34 2.12 11.10
N LYS A 121 -7.19 1.18 11.51
CA LYS A 121 -8.40 0.83 10.76
C LYS A 121 -9.34 2.03 10.63
N GLY A 122 -9.59 2.74 11.74
CA GLY A 122 -10.40 3.95 11.72
C GLY A 122 -9.84 5.04 10.81
N ALA A 123 -8.51 5.24 10.81
CA ALA A 123 -7.87 6.20 9.93
C ALA A 123 -8.06 5.86 8.44
N ILE A 124 -7.90 4.57 8.08
CA ILE A 124 -8.11 4.09 6.71
C ILE A 124 -9.58 4.27 6.30
N ASP A 125 -10.52 3.89 7.16
CA ASP A 125 -11.96 3.97 6.85
C ASP A 125 -12.42 5.42 6.67
N VAL A 126 -11.97 6.35 7.52
CA VAL A 126 -12.23 7.79 7.38
C VAL A 126 -11.64 8.32 6.08
N ALA A 127 -10.37 8.03 5.81
CA ALA A 127 -9.69 8.51 4.60
C ALA A 127 -10.35 7.98 3.33
N ARG A 128 -10.71 6.70 3.29
CA ARG A 128 -11.43 6.08 2.16
C ARG A 128 -12.80 6.72 1.93
N THR A 129 -13.57 6.91 2.99
CA THR A 129 -14.92 7.51 2.90
C THR A 129 -14.87 8.94 2.38
N MET A 130 -13.87 9.71 2.81
CA MET A 130 -13.65 11.06 2.32
C MET A 130 -13.17 11.11 0.89
N GLU A 131 -12.24 10.23 0.47
CA GLU A 131 -11.78 10.13 -0.91
C GLU A 131 -12.96 9.85 -1.86
N VAL A 132 -13.83 8.90 -1.50
CA VAL A 132 -15.05 8.59 -2.27
C VAL A 132 -15.98 9.79 -2.31
N SER A 133 -16.19 10.47 -1.18
CA SER A 133 -17.06 11.65 -1.12
C SER A 133 -16.53 12.81 -1.97
N GLU A 134 -15.23 13.09 -1.93
CA GLU A 134 -14.58 14.10 -2.77
C GLU A 134 -14.71 13.75 -4.26
N LYS A 135 -14.53 12.47 -4.62
CA LYS A 135 -14.73 11.99 -5.99
C LYS A 135 -16.18 12.16 -6.45
N CYS A 136 -17.15 11.78 -5.63
CA CYS A 136 -18.57 11.96 -5.93
C CYS A 136 -18.93 13.43 -6.11
N ILE A 137 -18.51 14.32 -5.20
CA ILE A 137 -18.75 15.76 -5.31
C ILE A 137 -18.15 16.33 -6.60
N ARG A 138 -16.95 15.89 -6.99
CA ARG A 138 -16.32 16.31 -8.25
C ARG A 138 -17.12 15.86 -9.46
N THR A 139 -17.64 14.63 -9.48
CA THR A 139 -18.50 14.14 -10.57
C THR A 139 -19.81 14.92 -10.64
N VAL A 140 -20.48 15.15 -9.50
CA VAL A 140 -21.74 15.92 -9.46
C VAL A 140 -21.52 17.34 -10.00
N ARG A 141 -20.43 18.02 -9.60
CA ARG A 141 -20.11 19.37 -10.08
C ARG A 141 -19.86 19.44 -11.59
N LYS A 142 -19.20 18.43 -12.17
CA LYS A 142 -18.99 18.36 -13.62
C LYS A 142 -20.31 18.17 -14.34
N ASN A 143 -21.15 17.26 -13.85
CA ASN A 143 -22.46 17.02 -14.45
C ASN A 143 -23.37 18.27 -14.38
N THR A 144 -23.30 19.06 -13.31
CA THR A 144 -24.07 20.32 -13.24
C THR A 144 -23.57 21.39 -14.22
N SER A 145 -22.25 21.52 -14.44
CA SER A 145 -21.74 22.47 -15.45
C SER A 145 -22.11 22.07 -16.87
N ASP A 146 -22.24 20.77 -17.15
CA ASP A 146 -22.69 20.27 -18.44
C ASP A 146 -24.21 20.55 -18.64
N LEU A 147 -25.00 20.42 -17.58
CA LEU A 147 -26.44 20.75 -17.60
C LEU A 147 -26.73 22.26 -17.74
N ASP A 148 -25.88 23.12 -17.18
CA ASP A 148 -25.99 24.58 -17.36
C ASP A 148 -25.69 25.00 -18.81
N SER A 149 -24.90 24.21 -19.54
CA SER A 149 -24.60 24.41 -20.95
C SER A 149 -25.76 23.98 -21.86
N GLU A 150 -26.46 22.90 -21.52
CA GLU A 150 -27.63 22.40 -22.25
C GLU A 150 -28.92 23.19 -21.97
N THR A 151 -29.14 23.68 -20.74
CA THR A 151 -30.35 24.44 -20.38
C THR A 151 -30.41 25.85 -21.02
N ILE A 152 -29.26 26.48 -21.27
CA ILE A 152 -29.19 27.74 -22.05
C ILE A 152 -29.65 27.48 -23.50
N ALA A 153 -29.27 26.36 -24.11
CA ALA A 153 -29.66 26.02 -25.48
C ALA A 153 -31.17 25.73 -25.62
N VAL A 154 -31.78 25.03 -24.66
CA VAL A 154 -33.22 24.68 -24.70
C VAL A 154 -34.12 25.90 -24.45
N SER A 155 -33.69 26.84 -23.60
CA SER A 155 -34.46 28.07 -23.32
C SER A 155 -34.39 29.13 -24.43
N ALA A 156 -33.33 29.11 -25.25
CA ALA A 156 -33.24 29.94 -26.44
C ALA A 156 -34.20 29.48 -27.56
N VAL A 157 -34.29 28.16 -27.78
CA VAL A 157 -35.17 27.56 -28.83
C VAL A 157 -36.67 27.72 -28.51
N THR A 158 -37.05 27.77 -27.23
CA THR A 158 -38.46 27.93 -26.82
C THR A 158 -38.97 29.38 -26.89
N LYS A 159 -38.08 30.38 -26.98
CA LYS A 159 -38.48 31.78 -27.20
C LYS A 159 -38.83 32.07 -28.66
N GLU A 160 -38.21 31.39 -29.62
CA GLU A 160 -38.52 31.56 -31.05
C GLU A 160 -39.85 30.92 -31.46
N SER A 161 -40.25 29.83 -30.79
CA SER A 161 -41.50 29.11 -31.10
C SER A 161 -42.78 29.79 -30.58
N LYS A 162 -42.67 30.76 -29.65
CA LYS A 162 -43.84 31.51 -29.12
C LYS A 162 -44.13 32.83 -29.83
N VAL A 163 -43.27 33.26 -30.75
CA VAL A 163 -43.41 34.52 -31.51
C VAL A 163 -44.20 34.33 -32.82
N MET A 164 -44.39 33.10 -33.32
CA MET A 164 -45.12 32.85 -34.58
C MET A 164 -46.62 32.60 -34.43
N GLU A 165 -47.18 32.53 -33.21
CA GLU A 165 -48.60 32.21 -32.99
C GLU A 165 -49.49 33.42 -32.67
N LYS A 166 -48.95 34.65 -32.80
CA LYS A 166 -49.72 35.89 -32.70
C LYS A 166 -49.47 36.77 -33.93
N LYS A 167 -50.07 36.41 -35.06
CA LYS A 167 -50.28 37.34 -36.16
C LYS A 167 -51.59 37.05 -36.85
#